data_AF-A0A421J6K8-F1
#
_entry.id   AF-A0A421J6K8-F1
#
_cell.length_a   1.000
_cell.length_b   1.000
_cell.length_c   1.000
_cell.angle_alpha   90.00
_cell.angle_beta   90.00
_cell.angle_gamma   90.00
#
_symmetry.space_group_name_H-M   'P 1'
#
loop_
_entity.id
_entity.type
_entity.pdbx_description
1 polymer ?
#
loop_
_entity_poly.entity_id
_entity_poly.type
_entity_poly.pdbx_seq_one_letter_code
_entity_poly.pdbx_strand_id
1 'polypeptide(L)'
;MNSLHPPHYNSLDSRHSHSLNSPPRSLPATQFFPDPAQFESPTSPPMSRWAVVKIGTLEARLESLQSRLNKPRYSLPPRHVALLASRVFGYNGWSSRVCNCAVTSVSGQQEKYTVSHTAEVEVVLCDGTLSRASGHGKAINLAKPRAYNKSIKEAKARATMRAILELVVVMESRSGELKRIKTDTGLY
;
A
#
# COMPACT_ATOMS: atom_id res chain seq x y z
N MET A 1 41.82 70.08 -72.76
CA MET A 1 42.88 70.97 -72.21
C MET A 1 42.29 71.67 -71.00
N ASN A 2 43.10 71.86 -69.95
CA ASN A 2 42.79 72.53 -68.67
C ASN A 2 41.73 71.83 -67.77
N SER A 3 41.80 71.83 -66.43
CA SER A 3 42.90 72.13 -65.48
C SER A 3 42.49 71.73 -64.04
N LEU A 4 43.48 71.36 -63.17
CA LEU A 4 43.69 71.73 -61.73
C LEU A 4 42.45 71.83 -60.78
N HIS A 5 42.40 71.38 -59.51
CA HIS A 5 43.34 70.81 -58.50
C HIS A 5 42.50 70.03 -57.42
N PRO A 6 43.06 69.15 -56.56
CA PRO A 6 42.34 68.46 -55.46
C PRO A 6 42.53 69.21 -54.11
N PRO A 7 41.89 68.77 -52.99
CA PRO A 7 42.45 67.75 -52.08
C PRO A 7 41.34 66.84 -51.45
N HIS A 8 41.46 66.02 -50.39
CA HIS A 8 42.52 65.68 -49.41
C HIS A 8 42.47 64.16 -49.02
N TYR A 9 43.63 63.60 -48.67
CA TYR A 9 43.94 62.53 -47.69
C TYR A 9 42.86 61.53 -47.16
N ASN A 10 43.07 60.23 -47.48
CA ASN A 10 43.55 59.16 -46.58
C ASN A 10 43.34 59.32 -45.05
N SER A 11 43.11 58.28 -44.23
CA SER A 11 43.01 56.81 -44.42
C SER A 11 42.70 56.18 -43.04
N LEU A 12 42.05 55.00 -42.99
CA LEU A 12 42.06 53.96 -41.91
C LEU A 12 42.17 54.44 -40.43
N ASP A 13 41.29 54.03 -39.50
CA ASP A 13 41.34 52.64 -39.01
C ASP A 13 40.12 52.19 -38.15
N SER A 14 39.93 50.88 -38.12
CA SER A 14 39.48 50.01 -37.03
C SER A 14 38.31 50.31 -36.06
N ARG A 15 37.27 49.48 -36.23
CA ARG A 15 36.75 48.47 -35.26
C ARG A 15 36.00 48.90 -33.97
N HIS A 16 34.76 48.41 -33.89
CA HIS A 16 34.13 47.74 -32.74
C HIS A 16 34.00 48.48 -31.39
N SER A 17 32.77 48.91 -31.07
CA SER A 17 32.00 48.34 -29.94
C SER A 17 30.60 48.96 -29.84
N HIS A 18 29.58 48.28 -30.37
CA HIS A 18 28.19 48.64 -30.06
C HIS A 18 27.80 48.08 -28.70
N SER A 19 27.48 48.97 -27.76
CA SER A 19 26.97 48.64 -26.43
C SER A 19 25.58 47.99 -26.53
N LEU A 20 25.51 46.68 -26.33
CA LEU A 20 24.25 45.93 -26.16
C LEU A 20 23.76 45.99 -24.71
N ASN A 21 23.45 47.20 -24.22
CA ASN A 21 22.76 47.37 -22.94
C ASN A 21 21.24 47.38 -23.15
N SER A 22 20.68 46.18 -23.28
CA SER A 22 19.25 45.91 -23.09
C SER A 22 19.09 44.87 -21.98
N PRO A 23 18.35 45.14 -20.90
CA PRO A 23 18.19 44.16 -19.82
C PRO A 23 17.47 42.92 -20.35
N PRO A 24 17.85 41.70 -19.94
CA PRO A 24 17.13 40.50 -20.34
C PRO A 24 15.69 40.60 -19.84
N ARG A 25 14.72 40.40 -20.74
CA ARG A 25 13.32 40.20 -20.36
C ARG A 25 13.29 39.06 -19.34
N SER A 26 12.84 39.36 -18.12
CA SER A 26 12.51 38.32 -17.15
C SER A 26 11.43 37.44 -17.76
N LEU A 27 11.78 36.19 -18.04
CA LEU A 27 10.77 35.18 -18.34
C LEU A 27 9.84 35.09 -17.12
N PRO A 28 8.50 35.05 -17.31
CA PRO A 28 7.61 34.75 -16.20
C PRO A 28 8.06 33.41 -15.63
N ALA A 29 8.32 33.36 -14.32
CA ALA A 29 8.85 32.17 -13.68
C ALA A 29 7.85 31.02 -13.85
N THR A 30 8.18 30.10 -14.76
CA THR A 30 7.34 28.94 -15.05
C THR A 30 7.32 28.03 -13.82
N GLN A 31 6.32 28.19 -12.96
CA GLN A 31 5.97 27.22 -11.92
C GLN A 31 5.41 25.96 -12.62
N PHE A 32 6.31 25.21 -13.26
CA PHE A 32 5.97 24.06 -14.11
C PHE A 32 5.75 22.77 -13.31
N PHE A 33 5.88 22.83 -11.99
CA PHE A 33 5.61 21.75 -11.07
C PHE A 33 4.79 22.29 -9.89
N PRO A 34 3.61 21.71 -9.60
CA PRO A 34 2.97 21.91 -8.31
C PRO A 34 3.90 21.43 -7.20
N ASP A 35 3.82 22.07 -6.04
CA ASP A 35 4.60 21.68 -4.86
C ASP A 35 4.38 20.19 -4.55
N PRO A 36 5.43 19.35 -4.44
CA PRO A 36 5.28 17.93 -4.11
C PRO A 36 4.52 17.69 -2.80
N ALA A 37 4.54 18.64 -1.85
CA ALA A 37 3.74 18.56 -0.63
C ALA A 37 2.21 18.57 -0.89
N GLN A 38 1.75 19.02 -2.07
CA GLN A 38 0.34 18.90 -2.48
C GLN A 38 -0.04 17.49 -2.93
N PHE A 39 0.95 16.64 -3.25
CA PHE A 39 0.77 15.22 -3.56
C PHE A 39 1.09 14.31 -2.38
N GLU A 40 1.70 14.83 -1.31
CA GLU A 40 1.80 14.13 -0.03
C GLU A 40 0.39 13.91 0.53
N SER A 41 -0.10 12.69 0.33
CA SER A 41 -1.30 12.22 1.01
C SER A 41 -1.08 12.38 2.51
N PRO A 42 -2.04 12.96 3.28
CA PRO A 42 -1.85 13.19 4.71
C PRO A 42 -1.44 11.87 5.36
N THR A 43 -0.24 11.86 5.96
CA THR A 43 0.36 10.66 6.54
C THR A 43 -0.69 9.99 7.42
N SER A 44 -1.08 8.76 7.05
CA SER A 44 -2.19 8.04 7.70
C SER A 44 -2.08 8.22 9.21
N PRO A 45 -3.12 8.73 9.91
CA PRO A 45 -3.00 9.09 11.31
C PRO A 45 -2.40 7.92 12.12
N PRO A 46 -1.50 8.20 13.07
CA PRO A 46 -0.81 7.16 13.80
C PRO A 46 -1.84 6.22 14.43
N MET A 47 -1.59 4.91 14.30
CA MET A 47 -2.51 3.87 14.76
C MET A 47 -2.94 4.15 16.21
N SER A 48 -4.24 4.04 16.51
CA SER A 48 -4.74 4.42 17.83
C SER A 48 -4.04 3.60 18.94
N ARG A 49 -3.81 4.23 20.10
CA ARG A 49 -3.24 3.53 21.26
C ARG A 49 -4.06 2.30 21.64
N TRP A 50 -5.38 2.33 21.42
CA TRP A 50 -6.26 1.17 21.58
C TRP A 50 -5.87 0.04 20.63
N ALA A 51 -5.74 0.31 19.33
CA ALA A 51 -5.40 -0.73 18.34
C ALA A 51 -4.01 -1.31 18.58
N VAL A 52 -2.99 -0.49 18.91
CA VAL A 52 -1.64 -0.98 19.25
C VAL A 52 -1.69 -1.97 20.42
N VAL A 53 -2.36 -1.61 21.52
CA VAL A 53 -2.50 -2.49 22.70
C VAL A 53 -3.28 -3.77 22.35
N LYS A 54 -4.35 -3.67 21.55
CA LYS A 54 -5.17 -4.80 21.16
C LYS A 54 -4.47 -5.75 20.18
N ILE A 55 -3.73 -5.22 19.21
CA ILE A 55 -2.96 -6.02 18.24
C ILE A 55 -1.80 -6.73 18.96
N GLY A 56 -1.07 -6.06 19.86
CA GLY A 56 -0.09 -6.73 20.73
C GLY A 56 -0.70 -7.81 21.63
N THR A 57 -1.91 -7.60 22.13
CA THR A 57 -2.66 -8.64 22.89
C THR A 57 -3.08 -9.81 21.99
N LEU A 58 -3.45 -9.55 20.74
CA LEU A 58 -3.76 -10.59 19.75
C LEU A 58 -2.51 -11.41 19.43
N GLU A 59 -1.37 -10.75 19.22
CA GLU A 59 -0.06 -11.36 18.96
C GLU A 59 0.35 -12.36 20.05
N ALA A 60 0.44 -11.92 21.30
CA ALA A 60 0.84 -12.78 22.42
C ALA A 60 -0.11 -14.00 22.59
N ARG A 61 -1.41 -13.82 22.31
CA ARG A 61 -2.38 -14.93 22.33
C ARG A 61 -2.29 -15.83 21.10
N LEU A 62 -1.87 -15.32 19.94
CA LEU A 62 -1.56 -16.12 18.75
C LEU A 62 -0.31 -16.97 18.95
N GLU A 63 0.72 -16.44 19.63
CA GLU A 63 1.90 -17.22 20.03
C GLU A 63 1.53 -18.37 20.96
N SER A 64 0.79 -18.08 22.04
CA SER A 64 0.25 -19.13 22.94
C SER A 64 -0.57 -20.19 22.19
N LEU A 65 -1.37 -19.78 21.19
CA LEU A 65 -2.13 -20.70 20.34
C LEU A 65 -1.25 -21.53 19.40
N GLN A 66 -0.19 -20.96 18.82
CA GLN A 66 0.79 -21.66 17.99
C GLN A 66 1.53 -22.73 18.79
N SER A 67 2.07 -22.36 19.96
CA SER A 67 2.78 -23.28 20.86
C SER A 67 1.88 -24.43 21.32
N ARG A 68 0.63 -24.13 21.75
CA ARG A 68 -0.31 -25.16 22.20
C ARG A 68 -0.74 -26.13 21.09
N LEU A 69 -0.81 -25.68 19.84
CA LEU A 69 -1.20 -26.53 18.71
C LEU A 69 0.00 -27.16 17.97
N ASN A 70 1.23 -26.77 18.33
CA ASN A 70 2.46 -27.04 17.59
C ASN A 70 2.31 -26.77 16.08
N LYS A 71 1.81 -25.58 15.72
CA LYS A 71 1.54 -25.19 14.32
C LYS A 71 2.00 -23.76 14.04
N PRO A 72 2.57 -23.48 12.85
CA PRO A 72 2.93 -22.12 12.45
C PRO A 72 1.68 -21.26 12.20
N ARG A 73 1.82 -19.93 12.36
CA ARG A 73 0.76 -18.90 12.26
C ARG A 73 -0.23 -19.14 11.11
N TYR A 74 0.27 -19.38 9.90
CA TYR A 74 -0.55 -19.58 8.69
C TYR A 74 -1.24 -20.96 8.61
N SER A 75 -0.88 -21.92 9.45
CA SER A 75 -1.49 -23.25 9.53
C SER A 75 -2.45 -23.41 10.72
N LEU A 76 -2.71 -22.33 11.45
CA LEU A 76 -3.76 -22.28 12.46
C LEU A 76 -5.15 -22.47 11.80
N PRO A 77 -6.12 -23.11 12.49
CA PRO A 77 -7.47 -23.23 11.95
C PRO A 77 -8.18 -21.87 11.95
N PRO A 78 -8.73 -21.38 10.82
CA PRO A 78 -9.35 -20.05 10.71
C PRO A 78 -10.36 -19.71 11.80
N ARG A 79 -11.19 -20.69 12.21
CA ARG A 79 -12.18 -20.52 13.29
C ARG A 79 -11.55 -20.10 14.63
N HIS A 80 -10.37 -20.62 14.97
CA HIS A 80 -9.70 -20.27 16.22
C HIS A 80 -9.14 -18.84 16.18
N VAL A 81 -8.61 -18.40 15.04
CA VAL A 81 -8.11 -17.02 14.85
C VAL A 81 -9.27 -16.02 14.88
N ALA A 82 -10.38 -16.30 14.20
CA ALA A 82 -11.58 -15.44 14.24
C ALA A 82 -12.19 -15.35 15.64
N LEU A 83 -12.33 -16.47 16.37
CA LEU A 83 -12.78 -16.46 17.76
C LEU A 83 -11.82 -15.72 18.69
N LEU A 84 -10.52 -15.77 18.41
CA LEU A 84 -9.52 -15.04 19.17
C LEU A 84 -9.63 -13.53 18.93
N ALA A 85 -9.83 -13.09 17.68
CA ALA A 85 -10.08 -11.69 17.34
C ALA A 85 -11.30 -11.14 18.11
N SER A 86 -12.45 -11.82 18.09
CA SER A 86 -13.63 -11.42 18.86
C SER A 86 -13.40 -11.38 20.39
N ARG A 87 -12.48 -12.19 20.93
CA ARG A 87 -12.09 -12.18 22.36
C ARG A 87 -11.07 -11.10 22.72
N VAL A 88 -10.41 -10.50 21.75
CA VAL A 88 -9.39 -9.46 21.97
C VAL A 88 -9.99 -8.09 21.67
N PHE A 89 -10.50 -7.88 20.46
CA PHE A 89 -11.13 -6.63 20.04
C PHE A 89 -12.51 -6.43 20.65
N GLY A 90 -13.21 -7.51 21.00
CA GLY A 90 -14.64 -7.50 21.34
C GLY A 90 -15.51 -7.76 20.11
N TYR A 91 -16.79 -8.10 20.31
CA TYR A 91 -17.70 -8.46 19.21
C TYR A 91 -17.90 -7.31 18.20
N ASN A 92 -18.04 -6.08 18.68
CA ASN A 92 -18.16 -4.86 17.87
C ASN A 92 -16.82 -4.16 17.58
N GLY A 93 -15.69 -4.70 18.06
CA GLY A 93 -14.38 -4.05 17.94
C GLY A 93 -13.68 -4.28 16.60
N TRP A 94 -14.22 -5.17 15.76
CA TRP A 94 -13.73 -5.48 14.43
C TRP A 94 -14.87 -5.92 13.51
N SER A 95 -14.66 -5.75 12.21
CA SER A 95 -15.55 -6.24 11.16
C SER A 95 -14.71 -6.86 10.03
N SER A 96 -15.36 -7.61 9.13
CA SER A 96 -14.70 -8.08 7.91
C SER A 96 -15.62 -8.00 6.70
N ARG A 97 -15.04 -7.67 5.54
CA ARG A 97 -15.73 -7.51 4.26
C ARG A 97 -15.04 -8.37 3.21
N VAL A 98 -15.81 -9.15 2.47
CA VAL A 98 -15.30 -9.83 1.27
C VAL A 98 -15.23 -8.80 0.14
N CYS A 99 -14.03 -8.51 -0.35
CA CYS A 99 -13.80 -7.59 -1.46
C CYS A 99 -14.02 -8.28 -2.80
N ASN A 100 -13.46 -9.49 -2.94
CA ASN A 100 -13.55 -10.29 -4.16
C ASN A 100 -13.62 -11.80 -3.81
N CYS A 101 -14.22 -12.61 -4.67
CA CYS A 101 -14.20 -14.06 -4.58
C CYS A 101 -14.38 -14.68 -5.97
N ALA A 102 -13.33 -15.28 -6.52
CA ALA A 102 -13.29 -15.78 -7.89
C ALA A 102 -12.91 -17.27 -7.94
N VAL A 103 -13.43 -17.97 -8.95
CA VAL A 103 -12.97 -19.30 -9.35
C VAL A 103 -11.60 -19.16 -10.00
N THR A 104 -10.62 -19.96 -9.54
CA THR A 104 -9.28 -20.01 -10.13
C THR A 104 -9.09 -21.24 -11.01
N SER A 105 -9.73 -22.36 -10.67
CA SER A 105 -9.61 -23.61 -11.40
C SER A 105 -10.81 -24.52 -11.14
N VAL A 106 -11.28 -25.18 -12.19
CA VAL A 106 -12.30 -26.23 -12.16
C VAL A 106 -11.80 -27.39 -13.01
N SER A 107 -11.80 -28.59 -12.45
CA SER A 107 -11.48 -29.82 -13.18
C SER A 107 -12.35 -30.98 -12.70
N GLY A 108 -12.43 -32.03 -13.51
CA GLY A 108 -13.24 -33.22 -13.23
C GLY A 108 -14.29 -33.50 -14.30
N GLN A 109 -14.66 -34.77 -14.42
CA GLN A 109 -15.74 -35.27 -15.26
C GLN A 109 -16.60 -36.24 -14.45
N GLN A 110 -17.79 -36.57 -14.96
CA GLN A 110 -18.68 -37.60 -14.40
C GLN A 110 -18.86 -37.46 -12.87
N GLU A 111 -19.62 -36.44 -12.48
CA GLU A 111 -20.03 -36.10 -11.11
C GLU A 111 -18.94 -35.64 -10.12
N LYS A 112 -17.67 -36.00 -10.32
CA LYS A 112 -16.57 -35.72 -9.38
C LYS A 112 -15.78 -34.48 -9.81
N TYR A 113 -16.02 -33.36 -9.12
CA TYR A 113 -15.37 -32.08 -9.39
C TYR A 113 -14.30 -31.73 -8.35
N THR A 114 -13.23 -31.12 -8.84
CA THR A 114 -12.21 -30.40 -8.08
C THR A 114 -12.34 -28.92 -8.43
N VAL A 115 -12.51 -28.07 -7.42
CA VAL A 115 -12.77 -26.63 -7.59
C VAL A 115 -11.88 -25.85 -6.64
N SER A 116 -11.18 -24.85 -7.16
CA SER A 116 -10.33 -23.94 -6.40
C SER A 116 -10.84 -22.51 -6.53
N HIS A 117 -10.94 -21.81 -5.40
CA HIS A 117 -11.32 -20.40 -5.33
C HIS A 117 -10.23 -19.59 -4.62
N THR A 118 -10.08 -18.34 -5.04
CA THR A 118 -9.40 -17.29 -4.29
C THR A 118 -10.44 -16.28 -3.79
N ALA A 119 -10.31 -15.85 -2.54
CA ALA A 119 -11.09 -14.77 -1.96
C ALA A 119 -10.14 -13.68 -1.43
N GLU A 120 -10.58 -12.43 -1.49
CA GLU A 120 -9.91 -11.29 -0.88
C GLU A 120 -10.83 -10.72 0.20
N VAL A 121 -10.28 -10.54 1.40
CA VAL A 121 -11.01 -10.06 2.57
C VAL A 121 -10.25 -8.92 3.21
N GLU A 122 -11.02 -7.88 3.55
CA GLU A 122 -10.61 -6.77 4.38
C GLU A 122 -11.13 -6.96 5.81
N VAL A 123 -10.33 -6.56 6.78
CA VAL A 123 -10.65 -6.50 8.21
C VAL A 123 -10.45 -5.08 8.66
N VAL A 124 -11.47 -4.51 9.33
CA VAL A 124 -11.46 -3.13 9.81
C VAL A 124 -11.76 -3.13 11.30
N LEU A 125 -10.88 -2.54 12.10
CA LEU A 125 -11.07 -2.33 13.53
C LEU A 125 -11.93 -1.08 13.79
N CYS A 126 -12.49 -0.96 14.99
CA CYS A 126 -13.39 0.16 15.34
C CYS A 126 -12.73 1.55 15.32
N ASP A 127 -11.39 1.64 15.30
CA ASP A 127 -10.63 2.88 15.14
C ASP A 127 -10.32 3.23 13.68
N GLY A 128 -10.79 2.43 12.72
CA GLY A 128 -10.49 2.57 11.29
C GLY A 128 -9.20 1.88 10.85
N THR A 129 -8.44 1.23 11.76
CA THR A 129 -7.28 0.41 11.36
C THR A 129 -7.70 -0.72 10.45
N LEU A 130 -7.13 -0.77 9.26
CA LEU A 130 -7.52 -1.65 8.16
C LEU A 130 -6.37 -2.60 7.79
N SER A 131 -6.71 -3.85 7.50
CA SER A 131 -5.82 -4.82 6.87
C SER A 131 -6.55 -5.65 5.82
N ARG A 132 -5.87 -6.02 4.74
CA ARG A 132 -6.46 -6.78 3.62
C ARG A 132 -5.56 -7.94 3.22
N ALA A 133 -6.14 -9.11 2.98
CA ALA A 133 -5.39 -10.29 2.55
C ALA A 133 -6.21 -11.19 1.63
N SER A 134 -5.50 -11.95 0.78
CA SER A 134 -6.08 -13.00 -0.04
C SER A 134 -5.98 -14.37 0.62
N GLY A 135 -6.89 -15.28 0.26
CA GLY A 135 -6.97 -16.63 0.78
C GLY A 135 -7.49 -17.61 -0.26
N HIS A 136 -6.99 -18.84 -0.19
CA HIS A 136 -7.29 -19.90 -1.15
C HIS A 136 -8.10 -21.01 -0.48
N GLY A 137 -9.04 -21.61 -1.21
CA GLY A 137 -9.84 -22.74 -0.74
C GLY A 137 -10.04 -23.76 -1.85
N LYS A 138 -9.92 -25.05 -1.52
CA LYS A 138 -9.92 -26.14 -2.51
C LYS A 138 -10.83 -27.29 -2.11
N ALA A 139 -11.80 -27.57 -2.97
CA ALA A 139 -12.57 -28.80 -2.92
C ALA A 139 -11.99 -29.80 -3.93
N ILE A 140 -11.92 -31.08 -3.54
CA ILE A 140 -11.40 -32.17 -4.36
C ILE A 140 -12.43 -33.29 -4.32
N ASN A 141 -12.74 -33.90 -5.46
CA ASN A 141 -13.55 -35.12 -5.57
C ASN A 141 -14.94 -34.98 -4.91
N LEU A 142 -15.67 -33.90 -5.20
CA LEU A 142 -17.03 -33.64 -4.69
C LEU A 142 -18.02 -33.36 -5.83
N ALA A 143 -19.30 -33.67 -5.61
CA ALA A 143 -20.39 -33.23 -6.48
C ALA A 143 -20.36 -31.71 -6.69
N LYS A 144 -20.60 -31.24 -7.93
CA LYS A 144 -20.44 -29.84 -8.36
C LYS A 144 -20.90 -28.79 -7.31
N PRO A 145 -22.17 -28.77 -6.84
CA PRO A 145 -22.61 -27.75 -5.88
C PRO A 145 -21.89 -27.84 -4.52
N ARG A 146 -21.50 -29.04 -4.06
CA ARG A 146 -20.72 -29.22 -2.83
C ARG A 146 -19.28 -28.74 -3.01
N ALA A 147 -18.68 -28.94 -4.19
CA ALA A 147 -17.33 -28.50 -4.49
C ALA A 147 -17.20 -26.96 -4.47
N TYR A 148 -18.12 -26.25 -5.13
CA TYR A 148 -18.18 -24.79 -5.09
C TYR A 148 -18.42 -24.28 -3.66
N ASN A 149 -19.44 -24.78 -2.96
CA ASN A 149 -19.76 -24.34 -1.60
C ASN A 149 -18.62 -24.56 -0.60
N LYS A 150 -17.90 -25.68 -0.69
CA LYS A 150 -16.73 -25.93 0.17
C LYS A 150 -15.59 -24.96 -0.14
N SER A 151 -15.17 -24.88 -1.41
CA SER A 151 -14.01 -24.06 -1.81
C SER A 151 -14.22 -22.56 -1.54
N ILE A 152 -15.43 -22.03 -1.76
CA ILE A 152 -15.78 -20.63 -1.42
C ILE A 152 -15.68 -20.37 0.09
N LYS A 153 -16.28 -21.24 0.92
CA LYS A 153 -16.25 -21.10 2.39
C LYS A 153 -14.83 -21.17 2.93
N GLU A 154 -14.03 -22.09 2.41
CA GLU A 154 -12.63 -22.26 2.78
C GLU A 154 -11.78 -21.05 2.36
N ALA A 155 -11.93 -20.56 1.12
CA ALA A 155 -11.20 -19.39 0.62
C ALA A 155 -11.49 -18.13 1.47
N LYS A 156 -12.78 -17.84 1.73
CA LYS A 156 -13.21 -16.72 2.58
C LYS A 156 -12.65 -16.85 4.00
N ALA A 157 -12.77 -18.02 4.62
CA ALA A 157 -12.24 -18.24 5.97
C ALA A 157 -10.71 -18.09 6.03
N ARG A 158 -9.98 -18.60 5.01
CA ARG A 158 -8.52 -18.47 4.89
C ARG A 158 -8.11 -17.00 4.72
N ALA A 159 -8.84 -16.24 3.91
CA ALA A 159 -8.61 -14.81 3.66
C ALA A 159 -8.86 -13.98 4.93
N THR A 160 -10.01 -14.15 5.61
CA THR A 160 -10.31 -13.49 6.89
C THR A 160 -9.23 -13.79 7.94
N MET A 161 -8.82 -15.06 8.07
CA MET A 161 -7.74 -15.46 8.98
C MET A 161 -6.45 -14.71 8.67
N ARG A 162 -6.04 -14.63 7.39
CA ARG A 162 -4.82 -13.92 7.00
C ARG A 162 -4.93 -12.43 7.26
N ALA A 163 -6.03 -11.78 6.91
CA ALA A 163 -6.23 -10.34 7.17
C ALA A 163 -6.15 -10.00 8.68
N ILE A 164 -6.63 -10.89 9.56
CA ILE A 164 -6.44 -10.75 11.01
C ILE A 164 -4.96 -10.86 11.42
N LEU A 165 -4.19 -11.79 10.80
CA LEU A 165 -2.76 -11.93 11.09
C LEU A 165 -1.94 -10.73 10.60
N GLU A 166 -2.27 -10.19 9.41
CA GLU A 166 -1.58 -9.03 8.83
C GLU A 166 -1.80 -7.73 9.63
N LEU A 167 -2.77 -7.66 10.56
CA LEU A 167 -2.89 -6.51 11.49
C LEU A 167 -1.60 -6.30 12.32
N VAL A 168 -0.88 -7.37 12.63
CA VAL A 168 0.43 -7.31 13.29
C VAL A 168 1.45 -6.59 12.40
N VAL A 169 1.57 -7.01 11.14
CA VAL A 169 2.51 -6.43 10.17
C VAL A 169 2.17 -4.96 9.89
N VAL A 170 0.89 -4.59 9.86
CA VAL A 170 0.45 -3.19 9.75
C VAL A 170 0.87 -2.35 10.97
N MET A 171 0.81 -2.92 12.18
CA MET A 171 1.27 -2.26 13.41
C MET A 171 2.81 -2.10 13.42
N GLU A 172 3.56 -3.15 13.08
CA GLU A 172 5.02 -3.13 13.00
C GLU A 172 5.51 -2.10 11.98
N SER A 173 4.90 -2.08 10.79
CA SER A 173 5.27 -1.17 9.70
C SER A 173 5.12 0.30 10.11
N ARG A 174 3.97 0.67 10.70
CA ARG A 174 3.70 2.03 11.19
C ARG A 174 4.60 2.42 12.38
N SER A 175 5.00 1.46 13.21
CA SER A 175 5.96 1.68 14.30
C SER A 175 7.38 1.97 13.79
N GLY A 176 7.79 1.30 12.71
CA GLY A 176 9.07 1.55 12.02
C GLY A 176 9.12 2.93 11.36
N GLU A 177 8.03 3.35 10.72
CA GLU A 177 7.88 4.65 10.07
C GLU A 177 8.05 5.82 11.07
N LEU A 178 7.37 5.76 12.22
CA LEU A 178 7.52 6.76 13.29
C LEU A 178 8.95 6.87 13.83
N LYS A 179 9.72 5.78 13.84
CA LYS A 179 11.12 5.80 14.29
C LYS A 179 12.03 6.50 13.27
N ARG A 180 11.83 6.26 11.97
CA ARG A 180 12.60 6.93 10.90
C ARG A 180 12.36 8.44 10.93
N ILE A 181 11.10 8.88 10.95
CA ILE A 181 10.73 10.30 10.98
C ILE A 181 11.38 11.02 12.17
N LYS A 182 11.43 10.40 13.36
CA LYS A 182 12.10 10.99 14.53
C LYS A 182 13.62 11.12 14.38
N THR A 183 14.27 10.13 13.77
CA THR A 183 15.71 10.20 13.47
C THR A 183 16.00 11.31 12.46
N ASP A 184 15.18 11.43 11.40
CA ASP A 184 15.38 12.40 10.33
C ASP A 184 15.03 13.85 10.74
N THR A 185 14.16 14.04 11.73
CA THR A 185 13.78 15.37 12.27
C THR A 185 14.66 15.87 13.41
N GLY A 186 15.62 15.08 13.90
CA GLY A 186 16.64 15.54 14.86
C GLY A 186 16.14 15.96 16.25
N LEU A 187 14.88 15.66 16.59
CA LEU A 187 14.28 15.97 17.89
C LEU A 187 14.57 14.86 18.90
N TYR A 188 15.65 15.04 19.66
CA TYR A 188 15.96 14.29 20.90
C TYR A 188 15.19 14.86 22.10
#